data_AF-A0A937A6T5-F1
#
_entry.id   AF-A0A937A6T5-F1
#
_cell.length_a   1.000
_cell.length_b   1.000
_cell.length_c   1.000
_cell.angle_alpha   90.00
_cell.angle_beta   90.00
_cell.angle_gamma   90.00
#
_symmetry.space_group_name_H-M   'P 1'
#
loop_
_entity.id
_entity.type
_entity.pdbx_description
1 polymer ?
#
loop_
_entity_poly.entity_id
_entity_poly.type
_entity_poly.pdbx_seq_one_letter_code
_entity_poly.pdbx_strand_id
1 'polypeptide(L)'
;MITTTTFRYDIHDSEAERASNSYLMSLIAIVAGLPIPIINLLATLIFYLANRKSTEFVRWHCTQALYSQLSLFIVNSIGFWWTISIITDGIQLSNYYIAYIIMIFLFNFTELLATMYTASKIRKHKHIKWWFYSDITDLSIKG
;
A
#
# COMPACT_ATOMS: atom_id res chain seq x y z
N MET A 1 -10.65 9.30 -3.20
CA MET A 1 -10.28 10.42 -4.10
C MET A 1 -8.77 10.60 -4.04
N ILE A 2 -8.09 10.69 -5.19
CA ILE A 2 -6.64 10.93 -5.25
C ILE A 2 -6.43 12.38 -5.67
N THR A 3 -5.60 13.14 -4.95
CA THR A 3 -5.34 14.56 -5.23
C THR A 3 -3.90 14.77 -5.66
N THR A 4 -3.70 15.55 -6.74
CA THR A 4 -2.38 15.98 -7.20
C THR A 4 -2.07 17.36 -6.62
N THR A 5 -0.92 17.51 -6.00
CA THR A 5 -0.46 18.77 -5.39
C THR A 5 1.00 19.04 -5.72
N THR A 6 1.47 20.26 -5.47
CA THR A 6 2.90 20.60 -5.48
C THR A 6 3.49 20.33 -4.10
N PHE A 7 4.76 19.92 -4.06
CA PHE A 7 5.49 19.72 -2.81
C PHE A 7 6.15 21.04 -2.37
N ARG A 8 6.61 21.10 -1.11
CA ARG A 8 7.14 22.35 -0.49
C ARG A 8 8.40 22.91 -1.16
N TYR A 9 9.09 22.09 -1.95
CA TYR A 9 10.30 22.42 -2.69
C TYR A 9 10.33 21.61 -4.00
N ASP A 10 11.26 21.96 -4.89
CA ASP A 10 11.44 21.28 -6.17
C ASP A 10 12.03 19.88 -5.98
N ILE A 11 11.28 18.87 -6.42
CA ILE A 11 11.63 17.46 -6.24
C ILE A 11 12.71 17.07 -7.25
N HIS A 12 13.85 16.59 -6.77
CA HIS A 12 14.91 16.09 -7.65
C HIS A 12 14.56 14.70 -8.22
N ASP A 13 15.11 14.37 -9.40
CA ASP A 13 14.84 13.10 -10.10
C ASP A 13 15.08 11.86 -9.21
N SER A 14 16.17 11.87 -8.43
CA SER A 14 16.51 10.75 -7.55
C SER A 14 15.52 10.58 -6.40
N GLU A 15 14.88 11.65 -5.93
CA GLU A 15 13.82 11.59 -4.92
C GLU A 15 12.52 11.06 -5.52
N ALA A 16 12.15 11.55 -6.70
CA ALA A 16 10.99 11.08 -7.45
C ALA A 16 11.10 9.58 -7.75
N GLU A 17 12.27 9.12 -8.19
CA GLU A 17 12.50 7.70 -8.46
C GLU A 17 12.39 6.86 -7.19
N ARG A 18 13.06 7.25 -6.08
CA ARG A 18 12.99 6.52 -4.81
C ARG A 18 11.58 6.49 -4.23
N ALA A 19 10.86 7.61 -4.26
CA ALA A 19 9.48 7.68 -3.81
C ALA A 19 8.56 6.79 -4.66
N SER A 20 8.73 6.79 -5.99
CA SER A 20 8.01 5.88 -6.88
C SER A 20 8.30 4.41 -6.54
N ASN A 21 9.57 4.08 -6.27
CA ASN A 21 9.97 2.71 -5.96
C ASN A 21 9.30 2.17 -4.69
N SER A 22 8.92 3.02 -3.74
CA SER A 22 8.17 2.60 -2.54
C SER A 22 6.84 1.92 -2.86
N TYR A 23 6.19 2.34 -3.95
CA TYR A 23 4.94 1.78 -4.45
C TYR A 23 5.18 0.57 -5.36
N LEU A 24 6.29 0.56 -6.10
CA LEU A 24 6.64 -0.57 -6.97
C LEU A 24 7.06 -1.82 -6.19
N MET A 25 7.62 -1.67 -4.99
CA MET A 25 8.05 -2.82 -4.18
C MET A 25 6.91 -3.79 -3.83
N SER A 26 5.71 -3.27 -3.50
CA SER A 26 4.55 -4.13 -3.22
C SER A 26 4.02 -4.84 -4.47
N LEU A 27 4.15 -4.22 -5.65
CA LEU A 27 3.79 -4.85 -6.93
C LEU A 27 4.69 -6.05 -7.26
N ILE A 28 5.99 -5.94 -6.97
CA ILE A 28 6.96 -7.01 -7.24
C ILE A 28 6.66 -8.25 -6.38
N ALA A 29 6.25 -8.06 -5.12
CA ALA A 29 5.88 -9.17 -4.23
C ALA A 29 4.67 -9.96 -4.76
N ILE A 30 3.71 -9.29 -5.40
CA ILE A 30 2.57 -9.94 -6.07
C ILE A 30 3.05 -10.75 -7.29
N VAL A 31 3.92 -10.18 -8.13
CA VAL A 31 4.45 -10.84 -9.34
C VAL A 31 5.37 -12.01 -9.00
N ALA A 32 6.10 -11.95 -7.89
CA ALA A 32 6.96 -13.02 -7.40
C ALA A 32 6.19 -14.25 -6.87
N GLY A 33 4.86 -14.28 -6.99
CA GLY A 33 4.04 -15.45 -6.67
C GLY A 33 3.84 -15.68 -5.18
N LEU A 34 4.08 -14.65 -4.35
CA LEU A 34 3.95 -14.70 -2.90
C LEU A 34 2.75 -13.85 -2.42
N PRO A 35 1.49 -14.20 -2.76
CA PRO A 35 0.31 -13.49 -2.28
C PRO A 35 -0.01 -13.87 -0.83
N ILE A 36 0.98 -13.84 0.06
CA ILE A 36 0.77 -13.94 1.50
C ILE A 36 0.62 -12.51 2.00
N PRO A 37 -0.46 -12.17 2.73
CA PRO A 37 -0.73 -10.80 3.20
C PRO A 37 0.47 -10.13 3.88
N ILE A 38 1.28 -10.94 4.56
CA ILE A 38 2.47 -10.54 5.32
C ILE A 38 3.58 -10.01 4.40
N ILE A 39 3.76 -10.56 3.19
CA ILE A 39 4.95 -10.30 2.38
C ILE A 39 4.91 -8.90 1.76
N ASN A 40 3.75 -8.47 1.26
CA ASN A 40 3.59 -7.11 0.76
C ASN A 40 3.85 -6.06 1.86
N LEU A 41 3.33 -6.31 3.07
CA LEU A 41 3.58 -5.44 4.21
C LEU A 41 5.06 -5.40 4.60
N LEU A 42 5.73 -6.55 4.67
CA LEU A 42 7.16 -6.64 5.00
C LEU A 42 8.02 -5.93 3.96
N ALA A 43 7.76 -6.12 2.67
CA ALA A 43 8.49 -5.47 1.60
C ALA A 43 8.41 -3.93 1.74
N THR A 44 7.21 -3.40 1.93
CA THR A 44 7.00 -1.96 2.10
C THR A 44 7.55 -1.44 3.43
N LEU A 45 7.49 -2.24 4.50
CA LEU A 45 8.08 -1.90 5.79
C LEU A 45 9.61 -1.80 5.70
N ILE A 46 10.28 -2.78 5.08
CA ILE A 46 11.73 -2.76 4.87
C ILE A 46 12.10 -1.54 4.01
N PHE A 47 11.34 -1.27 2.95
CA PHE A 47 11.58 -0.10 2.09
C PHE A 47 11.42 1.22 2.86
N TYR A 48 10.41 1.33 3.72
CA TYR A 48 10.23 2.47 4.61
C TYR A 48 11.40 2.61 5.58
N LEU A 49 11.82 1.54 6.24
CA LEU A 49 12.94 1.57 7.19
C LEU A 49 14.25 1.95 6.51
N ALA A 50 14.49 1.49 5.28
CA ALA A 50 15.67 1.86 4.49
C ALA A 50 15.68 3.36 4.11
N ASN A 51 14.51 3.98 3.95
CA ASN A 51 14.36 5.37 3.51
C ASN A 51 13.88 6.33 4.63
N ARG A 52 13.83 5.88 5.90
CA ARG A 52 13.33 6.70 7.02
C ARG A 52 14.17 7.97 7.29
N LYS A 53 15.44 7.97 6.89
CA LYS A 53 16.38 9.11 7.00
C LYS A 53 16.55 9.87 5.67
N SER A 54 15.77 9.53 4.64
CA SER A 54 15.77 10.23 3.36
C SER A 54 15.04 11.57 3.46
N THR A 55 14.86 12.23 2.33
CA THR A 55 14.19 13.53 2.24
C THR A 55 12.72 13.43 2.66
N GLU A 56 12.12 14.57 2.99
CA GLU A 56 10.72 14.63 3.44
C GLU A 56 9.77 14.02 2.40
N PHE A 57 10.00 14.28 1.11
CA PHE A 57 9.19 13.73 0.02
C PHE A 57 9.22 12.20 -0.03
N VAL A 58 10.41 11.61 0.02
CA VAL A 58 10.58 10.16 -0.03
C VAL A 58 9.97 9.51 1.20
N ARG A 59 10.26 10.05 2.40
CA ARG A 59 9.72 9.54 3.66
C ARG A 59 8.19 9.59 3.68
N TRP A 60 7.61 10.67 3.18
CA TRP A 60 6.16 10.84 3.08
C TRP A 60 5.52 9.75 2.22
N HIS A 61 6.05 9.54 1.02
CA HIS A 61 5.51 8.53 0.11
C HIS A 61 5.70 7.10 0.62
N CYS A 62 6.85 6.80 1.25
CA CYS A 62 7.08 5.51 1.90
C CYS A 62 6.08 5.26 3.05
N THR A 63 5.74 6.30 3.80
CA THR A 63 4.79 6.21 4.92
C THR A 63 3.35 6.01 4.41
N GLN A 64 2.93 6.76 3.39
CA GLN A 64 1.62 6.56 2.75
C GLN A 64 1.49 5.13 2.18
N ALA A 65 2.55 4.63 1.53
CA ALA A 65 2.58 3.26 1.01
C ALA A 65 2.47 2.24 2.16
N LEU A 66 3.20 2.44 3.26
CA LEU A 66 3.17 1.54 4.42
C LEU A 66 1.77 1.46 5.05
N TYR A 67 1.08 2.59 5.23
CA TYR A 67 -0.28 2.58 5.78
C TYR A 67 -1.29 1.91 4.85
N SER A 68 -1.14 2.08 3.53
CA SER A 68 -1.94 1.33 2.55
C SER A 68 -1.75 -0.18 2.72
N GLN A 69 -0.49 -0.63 2.77
CA GLN A 69 -0.16 -2.05 2.91
C GLN A 69 -0.56 -2.63 4.27
N LEU A 70 -0.49 -1.84 5.35
CA LEU A 70 -0.97 -2.26 6.67
C LEU A 70 -2.48 -2.49 6.68
N SER A 71 -3.24 -1.63 6.00
CA SER A 71 -4.69 -1.77 5.89
C SER A 71 -5.07 -2.99 5.06
N LEU A 72 -4.39 -3.20 3.93
CA LEU A 72 -4.55 -4.41 3.12
C LEU A 72 -4.20 -5.68 3.91
N PHE A 73 -3.12 -5.65 4.69
CA PHE A 73 -2.71 -6.78 5.51
C PHE A 73 -3.84 -7.22 6.46
N ILE A 74 -4.46 -6.29 7.18
CA ILE A 74 -5.55 -6.60 8.12
C ILE A 74 -6.72 -7.25 7.39
N VAL A 75 -7.20 -6.64 6.31
CA VAL A 75 -8.34 -7.13 5.52
C VAL A 75 -8.04 -8.51 4.91
N ASN A 76 -6.85 -8.68 4.34
CA ASN A 76 -6.46 -9.96 3.75
C ASN A 76 -6.22 -11.05 4.80
N SER A 77 -5.70 -10.72 5.98
CA SER A 77 -5.46 -11.68 7.07
C SER A 77 -6.75 -12.24 7.66
N ILE A 78 -7.79 -11.41 7.81
CA ILE A 78 -9.11 -11.89 8.24
C ILE A 78 -9.66 -12.88 7.21
N GLY A 79 -9.57 -12.54 5.92
CA GLY A 79 -10.01 -13.42 4.84
C GLY A 79 -9.25 -14.74 4.82
N PHE A 80 -7.93 -14.67 4.96
CA PHE A 80 -7.07 -15.84 5.03
C PHE A 80 -7.47 -16.78 6.16
N TRP A 81 -7.61 -16.28 7.40
CA TRP A 81 -7.98 -17.13 8.53
C TRP A 81 -9.40 -17.68 8.43
N TRP A 82 -10.34 -16.92 7.87
CA TRP A 82 -11.68 -17.42 7.59
C TRP A 82 -11.63 -18.57 6.57
N THR A 83 -10.86 -18.42 5.49
CA THR A 83 -10.65 -19.49 4.50
C THR A 83 -10.03 -20.73 5.14
N ILE A 84 -9.01 -20.57 6.00
CA ILE A 84 -8.40 -21.69 6.74
C ILE A 84 -9.45 -22.41 7.58
N SER A 85 -10.27 -21.69 8.36
CA SER A 85 -11.31 -22.31 9.21
C SER A 85 -12.36 -23.10 8.41
N ILE A 86 -12.69 -22.68 7.19
CA ILE A 86 -13.59 -23.43 6.30
C ILE A 86 -12.93 -24.74 5.83
N ILE A 87 -11.63 -24.70 5.51
CA ILE A 87 -10.87 -25.85 5.01
C ILE A 87 -10.54 -26.85 6.13
N THR A 88 -10.12 -26.38 7.30
CA THR A 88 -9.65 -27.23 8.41
C THR A 88 -10.77 -27.67 9.33
N ASP A 89 -11.69 -26.77 9.66
CA ASP A 89 -12.72 -27.02 10.68
C ASP A 89 -14.07 -27.39 10.06
N GLY A 90 -14.15 -27.45 8.73
CA GLY A 90 -15.35 -27.84 7.99
C GLY A 90 -16.52 -26.87 8.15
N ILE A 91 -16.25 -25.61 8.52
CA ILE A 91 -17.28 -24.57 8.62
C ILE A 91 -17.98 -24.42 7.27
N GLN A 92 -19.31 -24.36 7.28
CA GLN A 92 -20.08 -24.22 6.05
C GLN A 92 -19.77 -22.91 5.32
N LEU A 93 -19.66 -23.00 4.01
CA LEU A 93 -19.54 -21.84 3.13
C LEU A 93 -20.77 -20.95 3.29
N SER A 94 -20.58 -19.73 3.77
CA SER A 94 -21.67 -18.77 4.01
C SER A 94 -21.70 -17.66 2.95
N ASN A 95 -22.89 -17.08 2.74
CA ASN A 95 -23.04 -15.89 1.89
C ASN A 95 -22.19 -14.71 2.41
N TYR A 96 -22.00 -14.60 3.73
CA TYR A 96 -21.14 -13.59 4.33
C TYR A 96 -19.68 -13.76 3.92
N TYR A 97 -19.17 -15.00 3.92
CA TYR A 97 -17.82 -15.29 3.46
C TYR A 97 -17.65 -14.93 1.97
N ILE A 98 -18.60 -15.33 1.11
CA ILE A 98 -18.54 -15.02 -0.33
C ILE A 98 -18.52 -13.51 -0.57
N ALA A 99 -19.41 -12.76 0.11
CA ALA A 99 -19.44 -11.30 0.03
C ALA A 99 -18.12 -10.67 0.51
N TYR A 100 -17.53 -11.24 1.57
CA TYR A 100 -16.25 -10.79 2.11
C TYR A 100 -15.08 -11.02 1.13
N ILE A 101 -15.02 -12.18 0.47
CA ILE A 101 -13.99 -12.47 -0.55
C ILE A 101 -14.11 -11.53 -1.75
N ILE A 102 -15.33 -11.24 -2.20
CA ILE A 102 -15.56 -10.25 -3.26
C ILE A 102 -15.06 -8.86 -2.82
N MET A 103 -15.36 -8.47 -1.57
CA MET A 103 -14.88 -7.20 -1.01
C MET A 103 -13.35 -7.14 -0.97
N ILE A 104 -12.69 -8.20 -0.49
CA ILE A 104 -11.23 -8.34 -0.50
C ILE A 104 -10.67 -8.15 -1.92
N PHE A 105 -11.26 -8.84 -2.90
CA PHE A 105 -10.82 -8.75 -4.28
C PHE A 105 -10.88 -7.31 -4.81
N LEU A 106 -12.02 -6.63 -4.60
CA LEU A 106 -12.19 -5.23 -5.01
C LEU A 106 -11.21 -4.29 -4.31
N PHE A 107 -10.95 -4.53 -3.02
CA PHE A 107 -10.03 -3.70 -2.24
C PHE A 107 -8.58 -3.85 -2.71
N ASN A 108 -8.11 -5.08 -2.93
CA ASN A 108 -6.78 -5.35 -3.49
C ASN A 108 -6.65 -4.79 -4.91
N PHE A 109 -7.67 -4.97 -5.75
CA PHE A 109 -7.65 -4.47 -7.12
C PHE A 109 -7.59 -2.94 -7.18
N THR A 110 -8.40 -2.27 -6.34
CA THR A 110 -8.39 -0.80 -6.25
C THR A 110 -7.05 -0.29 -5.73
N GLU A 111 -6.48 -0.93 -4.71
CA GLU A 111 -5.17 -0.57 -4.17
C GLU A 111 -4.07 -0.74 -5.21
N LEU A 112 -4.09 -1.85 -5.96
CA LEU A 112 -3.15 -2.12 -7.05
C LEU A 112 -3.16 -0.99 -8.09
N LEU A 113 -4.35 -0.60 -8.55
CA LEU A 113 -4.51 0.49 -9.52
C LEU A 113 -4.05 1.83 -8.96
N ALA A 114 -4.39 2.14 -7.70
CA ALA A 114 -3.97 3.37 -7.04
C ALA A 114 -2.44 3.43 -6.88
N THR A 115 -1.81 2.33 -6.51
CA THR A 115 -0.35 2.16 -6.36
C THR A 115 0.36 2.34 -7.71
N MET A 116 -0.11 1.68 -8.76
CA MET A 116 0.42 1.86 -10.13
C MET A 116 0.29 3.31 -10.62
N TYR A 117 -0.90 3.91 -10.45
CA TYR A 117 -1.14 5.30 -10.82
C TYR A 117 -0.20 6.26 -10.08
N THR A 118 -0.05 6.05 -8.77
CA THR A 118 0.78 6.89 -7.90
C THR A 118 2.25 6.80 -8.27
N ALA A 119 2.78 5.59 -8.46
CA ALA A 119 4.16 5.37 -8.92
C ALA A 119 4.43 6.11 -10.25
N SER A 120 3.53 5.98 -11.22
CA SER A 120 3.65 6.65 -12.53
C SER A 120 3.68 8.18 -12.44
N LYS A 121 2.87 8.77 -11.55
CA LYS A 121 2.77 10.22 -11.39
C LYS A 121 3.92 10.81 -10.56
N ILE A 122 4.40 10.09 -9.54
CA ILE A 122 5.55 10.52 -8.75
C ILE A 122 6.81 10.64 -9.62
N ARG A 123 7.01 9.71 -10.57
CA ARG A 123 8.08 9.81 -11.60
C ARG A 123 8.00 11.08 -12.46
N LYS A 124 6.87 11.79 -12.46
CA LYS A 124 6.68 13.07 -13.14
C LYS A 124 6.66 14.25 -12.16
N HIS A 125 7.30 14.10 -11.00
CA HIS A 125 7.41 15.10 -9.93
C HIS A 125 6.07 15.57 -9.36
N LYS A 126 5.02 14.73 -9.46
CA LYS A 126 3.70 15.05 -8.92
C LYS A 126 3.54 14.46 -7.53
N HIS A 127 3.20 15.29 -6.55
CA HIS A 127 2.87 14.81 -5.21
C HIS A 127 1.43 14.30 -5.18
N ILE A 128 1.28 13.01 -4.90
CA ILE A 128 0.00 12.31 -4.94
C ILE A 128 -0.46 11.93 -3.54
N LYS A 129 -1.58 12.51 -3.12
CA LYS A 129 -2.21 12.29 -1.82
C LYS A 129 -3.44 11.39 -1.94
N TRP A 130 -3.49 10.32 -1.16
CA TRP A 130 -4.65 9.45 -1.08
C TRP A 130 -5.52 9.91 0.06
N TRP A 131 -6.79 10.23 -0.21
CA TRP A 131 -7.71 10.84 0.75
C TRP A 131 -7.68 10.28 2.18
N PHE A 132 -7.55 8.96 2.37
CA PHE A 132 -7.50 8.38 3.72
C PHE A 132 -6.08 8.33 4.32
N TYR A 133 -5.08 7.92 3.53
CA TYR A 133 -3.73 7.71 4.05
C TYR A 133 -2.91 9.00 4.14
N SER A 134 -3.24 10.03 3.35
CA SER A 134 -2.51 11.30 3.35
C SER A 134 -2.59 12.01 4.69
N ASP A 135 -3.77 11.98 5.32
CA ASP A 135 -4.02 12.69 6.57
C ASP A 135 -3.24 12.02 7.72
N ILE A 136 -3.26 10.68 7.76
CA ILE A 136 -2.47 9.89 8.72
C ILE A 136 -0.97 10.12 8.50
N THR A 137 -0.54 10.19 7.24
CA THR A 137 0.87 10.43 6.89
C THR A 137 1.32 11.84 7.30
N ASP A 138 0.49 12.85 7.05
CA ASP A 138 0.76 14.24 7.43
C ASP A 138 0.87 14.41 8.95
N LEU A 139 0.08 13.68 9.74
CA LEU A 139 0.18 13.67 11.20
C LEU A 139 1.48 12.99 11.68
N SER A 140 1.89 11.91 11.03
CA SER A 140 3.02 11.08 11.47
C SER A 140 4.39 11.69 11.18
N ILE A 141 4.47 12.65 10.26
CA ILE A 141 5.72 13.32 9.87
C ILE A 141 5.88 14.69 10.56
N LYS A 142 4.80 15.22 11.16
CA LYS A 142 4.83 16.47 11.93
C LYS A 142 5.21 16.28 13.41
N GLY A 143 5.21 15.05 13.92
CA GLY A 143 5.68 14.68 15.26
C GLY A 143 7.14 14.26 15.24
#